data_AF-A0A7R9ZZW4-F1
#
_entry.id   AF-A0A7R9ZZW4-F1
#
_cell.length_a   1.000
_cell.length_b   1.000
_cell.length_c   1.000
_cell.angle_alpha   90.00
_cell.angle_beta   90.00
_cell.angle_gamma   90.00
#
_symmetry.space_group_name_H-M   'P 1'
#
loop_
_entity.id
_entity.type
_entity.pdbx_description
1 polymer ?
#
loop_
_entity_poly.entity_id
_entity_poly.type
_entity_poly.pdbx_seq_one_letter_code
_entity_poly.pdbx_strand_id
1 'polypeptide(L)'
;QRLLHQERGRLVRELDGLRQEALTSQSRLEGTLPRSYRQAISAVMRWSEEHGLQDRIRGPLLTHIQVAPAFRAAVESFAGMSLFNVLALDDDVAAQAVKLVRTKRLGAVVVTPLSQLRVRELSFPEIEGVKPLVEVVKCPDWAFPAVQQIFGRAVVCSSMRLCEEVARSHGIDTISLEGDRVSRRGVVTGGYQDPQRLVRLPLAEAILA
;
A
#
# COMPACT_ATOMS: atom_id res chain seq x y z
N GLN A 1 -21.94 41.59 3.28
CA GLN A 1 -21.41 41.16 4.59
C GLN A 1 -22.14 39.94 5.18
N ARG A 2 -23.49 39.90 5.25
CA ARG A 2 -24.23 38.72 5.74
C ARG A 2 -24.05 37.44 4.90
N LEU A 3 -24.09 37.55 3.57
CA LEU A 3 -23.85 36.42 2.65
C LEU A 3 -22.45 35.80 2.86
N LEU A 4 -21.40 36.63 2.95
CA LEU A 4 -20.04 36.17 3.24
C LEU A 4 -19.91 35.45 4.59
N HIS A 5 -20.68 35.86 5.61
CA HIS A 5 -20.69 35.16 6.90
C HIS A 5 -21.42 33.82 6.85
N GLN A 6 -22.50 33.72 6.07
CA GLN A 6 -23.19 32.45 5.84
C GLN A 6 -22.33 31.48 5.02
N GLU A 7 -21.69 31.97 3.96
CA GLU A 7 -20.74 31.22 3.12
C GLU A 7 -19.57 30.69 3.95
N ARG A 8 -18.92 31.55 4.75
CA ARG A 8 -17.85 31.15 5.66
C ARG A 8 -18.34 30.10 6.68
N GLY A 9 -19.52 30.29 7.24
CA GLY A 9 -20.10 29.33 8.20
C GLY A 9 -20.42 27.97 7.58
N ARG A 10 -20.84 27.94 6.31
CA ARG A 10 -21.01 26.71 5.55
C ARG A 10 -19.67 26.02 5.32
N LEU A 11 -18.67 26.75 4.80
CA LEU A 11 -17.35 26.21 4.51
C LEU A 11 -16.64 25.67 5.76
N VAL A 12 -16.78 26.34 6.91
CA VAL A 12 -16.21 25.84 8.19
C VAL A 12 -16.87 24.53 8.60
N ARG A 13 -18.21 24.41 8.53
CA ARG A 13 -18.90 23.16 8.85
C ARG A 13 -18.54 22.03 7.89
N GLU A 14 -18.40 22.35 6.61
CA GLU A 14 -17.98 21.40 5.58
C GLU A 14 -16.55 20.90 5.84
N LEU A 15 -15.62 21.81 6.15
CA LEU A 15 -14.25 21.48 6.52
C LEU A 15 -14.18 20.63 7.80
N ASP A 16 -14.96 20.96 8.82
CA ASP A 16 -15.00 20.19 10.06
C ASP A 16 -15.59 18.78 9.84
N GLY A 17 -16.61 18.66 8.99
CA GLY A 17 -17.16 17.37 8.56
C GLY A 17 -16.12 16.50 7.87
N LEU A 18 -15.45 17.04 6.84
CA LEU A 18 -14.39 16.33 6.10
C LEU A 18 -13.23 15.90 7.01
N ARG A 19 -12.82 16.75 7.95
CA ARG A 19 -11.77 16.40 8.94
C ARG A 19 -12.19 15.25 9.84
N GLN A 20 -13.43 15.24 10.32
CA GLN A 20 -13.92 14.13 11.14
C GLN A 20 -13.98 12.83 10.32
N GLU A 21 -14.44 12.89 9.08
CA GLU A 21 -14.45 11.73 8.18
C GLU A 21 -13.03 11.18 7.93
N ALA A 22 -12.06 12.05 7.66
CA ALA A 22 -10.66 11.66 7.50
C ALA A 22 -10.10 10.99 8.77
N LEU A 23 -10.35 11.55 9.95
CA LEU A 23 -9.93 10.97 11.24
C LEU A 23 -10.56 9.60 11.49
N THR A 24 -11.84 9.43 11.17
CA THR A 24 -12.51 8.12 11.32
C THR A 24 -11.92 7.08 10.38
N SER A 25 -11.66 7.45 9.11
CA SER A 25 -11.03 6.57 8.13
C SER A 25 -9.61 6.19 8.52
N GLN A 26 -8.84 7.15 9.04
CA GLN A 26 -7.49 6.92 9.56
C GLN A 26 -7.49 5.95 10.74
N SER A 27 -8.37 6.16 11.74
CA SER A 27 -8.50 5.27 12.89
C SER A 27 -8.87 3.84 12.48
N ARG A 28 -9.79 3.70 11.52
CA ARG A 28 -10.16 2.39 10.94
C ARG A 28 -8.99 1.74 10.21
N LEU A 29 -8.23 2.50 9.42
CA LEU A 29 -7.08 2.00 8.68
C LEU A 29 -5.99 1.50 9.64
N GLU A 30 -5.65 2.30 10.64
CA GLU A 30 -4.74 1.90 11.71
C GLU A 30 -5.25 0.65 12.45
N GLY A 31 -6.57 0.55 12.64
CA GLY A 31 -7.29 -0.63 13.13
C GLY A 31 -6.89 -1.94 12.45
N THR A 32 -6.53 -1.89 11.17
CA THR A 32 -6.13 -3.07 10.38
C THR A 32 -4.69 -3.53 10.64
N LEU A 33 -3.91 -2.74 11.37
CA LEU A 33 -2.52 -3.02 11.70
C LEU A 33 -2.37 -3.67 13.08
N PRO A 34 -1.48 -4.66 13.23
CA PRO A 34 -1.02 -5.09 14.55
C PRO A 34 -0.46 -3.91 15.34
N ARG A 35 -0.70 -3.90 16.65
CA ARG A 35 -0.29 -2.79 17.54
C ARG A 35 1.19 -2.44 17.43
N SER A 36 2.06 -3.44 17.30
CA SER A 36 3.51 -3.24 17.16
C SER A 36 3.88 -2.46 15.88
N TYR A 37 3.28 -2.81 14.74
CA TYR A 37 3.49 -2.09 13.48
C TYR A 37 2.94 -0.66 13.55
N ARG A 38 1.73 -0.48 14.11
CA ARG A 38 1.12 0.83 14.26
C ARG A 38 2.01 1.77 15.08
N GLN A 39 2.46 1.33 16.25
CA GLN A 39 3.33 2.13 17.14
C GLN A 39 4.67 2.47 16.48
N ALA A 40 5.28 1.51 15.78
CA ALA A 40 6.55 1.73 15.09
C ALA A 40 6.41 2.75 13.96
N ILE A 41 5.40 2.60 13.09
CA ILE A 41 5.14 3.53 11.97
C ILE A 41 4.86 4.94 12.51
N SER A 42 3.94 5.10 13.47
CA SER A 42 3.62 6.41 14.05
C SER A 42 4.83 7.07 14.72
N ALA A 43 5.77 6.30 15.27
CA ALA A 43 6.99 6.86 15.83
C ALA A 43 8.00 7.31 14.78
N VAL A 44 8.12 6.58 13.67
CA VAL A 44 8.95 7.00 12.52
C VAL A 44 8.38 8.25 11.88
N MET A 45 7.07 8.34 11.69
CA MET A 45 6.42 9.52 11.10
C MET A 45 6.60 10.76 11.99
N ARG A 46 6.35 10.65 13.31
CA ARG A 46 6.60 11.76 14.24
C ARG A 46 8.07 12.18 14.29
N TRP A 47 8.98 11.21 14.31
CA TRP A 47 10.41 11.50 14.28
C TRP A 47 10.80 12.25 13.00
N SER A 48 10.23 11.85 11.85
CA SER A 48 10.43 12.54 10.58
C SER A 48 9.98 14.00 10.64
N GLU A 49 8.80 14.26 11.20
CA GLU A 49 8.26 15.62 11.41
C GLU A 49 9.16 16.45 12.35
N GLU A 50 9.52 15.90 13.51
CA GLU A 50 10.35 16.57 14.52
C GLU A 50 11.74 16.98 14.00
N HIS A 51 12.27 16.25 13.01
CA HIS A 51 13.63 16.45 12.47
C HIS A 51 13.63 17.03 11.04
N GLY A 52 12.46 17.40 10.50
CA GLY A 52 12.36 17.95 9.14
C GLY A 52 12.76 16.97 8.03
N LEU A 53 12.55 15.67 8.24
CA LEU A 53 12.90 14.60 7.29
C LEU A 53 11.76 14.21 6.36
N GLN A 54 10.68 14.99 6.30
CA GLN A 54 9.48 14.71 5.48
C GLN A 54 9.80 14.61 3.97
N ASP A 55 10.87 15.25 3.53
CA ASP A 55 11.34 15.12 2.14
C ASP A 55 12.10 13.84 1.85
N ARG A 56 12.59 13.17 2.89
CA ARG A 56 13.39 11.94 2.79
C ARG A 56 12.59 10.72 3.21
N ILE A 57 11.61 10.86 4.10
CA ILE A 57 10.67 9.81 4.50
C ILE A 57 9.28 10.20 4.00
N ARG A 58 8.82 9.53 2.94
CA ARG A 58 7.54 9.81 2.30
C ARG A 58 6.37 9.08 2.95
N GLY A 59 6.62 8.21 3.92
CA GLY A 59 5.58 7.46 4.63
C GLY A 59 5.20 6.14 3.97
N PRO A 60 4.11 5.48 4.40
CA PRO A 60 3.71 4.16 3.92
C PRO A 60 3.41 4.13 2.41
N LEU A 61 3.77 3.06 1.70
CA LEU A 61 3.46 2.88 0.28
C LEU A 61 1.96 3.07 -0.02
N LEU A 62 1.09 2.61 0.87
CA LEU A 62 -0.36 2.69 0.75
C LEU A 62 -0.88 4.10 0.44
N THR A 63 -0.21 5.15 0.94
CA THR A 63 -0.63 6.54 0.71
C THR A 63 -0.20 7.08 -0.66
N HIS A 64 0.56 6.31 -1.43
CA HIS A 64 1.15 6.72 -2.71
C HIS A 64 0.70 5.86 -3.89
N ILE A 65 -0.30 4.99 -3.68
CA ILE A 65 -0.82 4.11 -4.72
C ILE A 65 -2.33 4.26 -4.90
N GLN A 66 -2.80 4.03 -6.12
CA GLN A 66 -4.22 4.00 -6.46
C GLN A 66 -4.52 2.75 -7.29
N VAL A 67 -5.67 2.12 -7.02
CA VAL A 67 -6.04 0.84 -7.64
C VAL A 67 -7.50 0.87 -8.01
N ALA A 68 -7.82 0.51 -9.25
CA ALA A 68 -9.20 0.43 -9.68
C ALA A 68 -9.99 -0.60 -8.84
N PRO A 69 -11.28 -0.36 -8.52
CA PRO A 69 -12.07 -1.20 -7.63
C PRO A 69 -12.01 -2.70 -7.94
N ALA A 70 -12.01 -3.07 -9.23
CA ALA A 70 -11.96 -4.45 -9.69
C ALA A 70 -10.69 -5.22 -9.28
N PHE A 71 -9.59 -4.52 -8.97
CA PHE A 71 -8.30 -5.15 -8.61
C PHE A 71 -7.94 -4.99 -7.14
N ARG A 72 -8.76 -4.30 -6.33
CA ARG A 72 -8.40 -3.97 -4.93
C ARG A 72 -8.16 -5.21 -4.09
N ALA A 73 -9.03 -6.22 -4.18
CA ALA A 73 -8.88 -7.46 -3.42
C ALA A 73 -7.58 -8.19 -3.79
N ALA A 74 -7.29 -8.33 -5.10
CA ALA A 74 -6.03 -8.87 -5.58
C ALA A 74 -4.82 -8.08 -5.05
N VAL A 75 -4.79 -6.77 -5.24
CA VAL A 75 -3.63 -5.94 -4.83
C VAL A 75 -3.44 -5.95 -3.31
N GLU A 76 -4.51 -5.82 -2.54
CA GLU A 76 -4.45 -5.77 -1.07
C GLU A 76 -4.06 -7.13 -0.47
N SER A 77 -4.63 -8.22 -0.98
CA SER A 77 -4.26 -9.59 -0.57
C SER A 77 -2.80 -9.90 -0.95
N PHE A 78 -2.37 -9.55 -2.16
CA PHE A 78 -1.01 -9.80 -2.63
C PHE A 78 0.04 -9.02 -1.82
N ALA A 79 -0.18 -7.73 -1.60
CA ALA A 79 0.76 -6.87 -0.89
C ALA A 79 0.79 -7.18 0.61
N GLY A 80 -0.37 -7.45 1.21
CA GLY A 80 -0.52 -7.68 2.64
C GLY A 80 0.09 -6.55 3.47
N MET A 81 1.02 -6.88 4.37
CA MET A 81 1.72 -5.90 5.20
C MET A 81 2.64 -4.96 4.42
N SER A 82 3.04 -5.32 3.19
CA SER A 82 3.94 -4.51 2.37
C SER A 82 3.34 -3.15 1.97
N LEU A 83 2.01 -3.02 2.03
CA LEU A 83 1.30 -1.74 1.88
C LEU A 83 1.78 -0.70 2.91
N PHE A 84 2.21 -1.16 4.08
CA PHE A 84 2.63 -0.31 5.18
C PHE A 84 4.14 -0.12 5.27
N ASN A 85 4.89 -0.59 4.27
CA ASN A 85 6.31 -0.32 4.18
C ASN A 85 6.52 1.19 4.05
N VAL A 86 7.29 1.76 4.96
CA VAL A 86 7.62 3.19 4.93
C VAL A 86 8.65 3.42 3.83
N LEU A 87 8.38 4.33 2.91
CA LEU A 87 9.29 4.69 1.83
C LEU A 87 10.27 5.76 2.30
N ALA A 88 11.56 5.50 2.13
CA ALA A 88 12.63 6.45 2.35
C ALA A 88 13.40 6.66 1.04
N LEU A 89 13.77 7.90 0.70
CA LEU A 89 14.56 8.16 -0.50
C LEU A 89 15.96 7.55 -0.39
N ASP A 90 16.56 7.68 0.79
CA ASP A 90 17.94 7.28 1.07
C ASP A 90 18.02 6.15 2.11
N ASP A 91 19.11 5.39 2.07
CA ASP A 91 19.34 4.25 2.95
C ASP A 91 19.83 4.61 4.35
N ASP A 92 20.58 5.70 4.49
CA ASP A 92 21.00 6.24 5.79
C ASP A 92 19.79 6.58 6.67
N VAL A 93 18.77 7.26 6.13
CA VAL A 93 17.54 7.62 6.85
C VAL A 93 16.70 6.39 7.13
N ALA A 94 16.65 5.43 6.20
CA ALA A 94 15.99 4.15 6.44
C ALA A 94 16.61 3.41 7.64
N ALA A 95 17.95 3.36 7.70
CA ALA A 95 18.67 2.74 8.81
C ALA A 95 18.45 3.48 10.15
N GLN A 96 18.39 4.81 10.12
CA GLN A 96 18.09 5.63 11.30
C GLN A 96 16.66 5.39 11.82
N ALA A 97 15.66 5.31 10.94
CA ALA A 97 14.29 4.99 11.31
C ALA A 97 14.17 3.61 11.98
N VAL A 98 14.83 2.59 11.42
CA VAL A 98 14.87 1.24 12.03
C VAL A 98 15.59 1.28 13.38
N LYS A 99 16.72 2.00 13.48
CA LYS A 99 17.46 2.18 14.73
C LYS A 99 16.60 2.84 15.81
N LEU A 100 15.84 3.88 15.46
CA LEU A 100 14.90 4.55 16.35
C LEU A 100 13.88 3.57 16.93
N VAL A 101 13.19 2.80 16.08
CA VAL A 101 12.18 1.82 16.49
C VAL A 101 12.77 0.77 17.43
N ARG A 102 13.97 0.28 17.10
CA ARG A 102 14.71 -0.67 17.94
C ARG A 102 15.08 -0.08 19.30
N THR A 103 15.67 1.11 19.34
CA THR A 103 16.09 1.77 20.58
C THR A 103 14.91 2.08 21.49
N LYS A 104 13.78 2.50 20.92
CA LYS A 104 12.54 2.77 21.66
C LYS A 104 11.71 1.52 21.96
N ARG A 105 12.13 0.33 21.51
CA ARG A 105 11.44 -0.96 21.69
C ARG A 105 9.99 -0.94 21.20
N LEU A 106 9.74 -0.32 20.05
CA LEU A 106 8.38 -0.08 19.53
C LEU A 106 7.86 -1.18 18.60
N GLY A 107 8.45 -2.38 18.64
CA GLY A 107 8.09 -3.49 17.77
C GLY A 107 8.91 -3.51 16.48
N ALA A 108 8.23 -3.60 15.33
CA ALA A 108 8.86 -3.78 14.03
C ALA A 108 8.33 -2.76 13.02
N VAL A 109 9.24 -2.27 12.17
CA VAL A 109 8.93 -1.44 11.00
C VAL A 109 9.69 -2.00 9.80
N VAL A 110 9.08 -1.91 8.63
CA VAL A 110 9.76 -2.15 7.36
C VAL A 110 9.93 -0.82 6.67
N VAL A 111 11.18 -0.45 6.38
CA VAL A 111 11.51 0.76 5.64
C VAL A 111 12.15 0.35 4.31
N THR A 112 11.63 0.87 3.21
CA THR A 112 12.09 0.59 1.85
C THR A 112 12.92 1.77 1.36
N PRO A 113 14.26 1.62 1.28
CA PRO A 113 15.13 2.66 0.74
C PRO A 113 15.10 2.64 -0.80
N LEU A 114 14.51 3.68 -1.40
CA LEU A 114 14.28 3.77 -2.84
C LEU A 114 15.58 3.87 -3.64
N SER A 115 16.60 4.57 -3.12
CA SER A 115 17.94 4.65 -3.70
C SER A 115 18.64 3.30 -3.93
N GLN A 116 18.25 2.26 -3.17
CA GLN A 116 18.81 0.92 -3.33
C GLN A 116 18.01 0.04 -4.32
N LEU A 117 16.81 0.49 -4.72
CA LEU A 117 15.96 -0.31 -5.59
C LEU A 117 16.41 -0.19 -7.04
N ARG A 118 16.54 -1.36 -7.68
CA ARG A 118 16.80 -1.44 -9.11
C ARG A 118 15.53 -1.85 -9.82
N VAL A 119 15.05 -0.97 -10.70
CA VAL A 119 13.95 -1.29 -11.60
C VAL A 119 14.46 -2.35 -12.59
N ARG A 120 13.76 -3.48 -12.68
CA ARG A 120 14.06 -4.54 -13.66
C ARG A 120 12.95 -4.56 -14.70
N GLU A 121 13.33 -4.65 -15.96
CA GLU A 121 12.36 -4.97 -17.00
C GLU A 121 11.93 -6.43 -16.82
N LEU A 122 10.62 -6.62 -16.69
CA LEU A 122 10.02 -7.93 -16.51
C LEU A 122 9.07 -8.14 -17.69
N SER A 123 9.35 -9.16 -18.49
CA SER A 123 8.48 -9.59 -19.57
C SER A 123 7.50 -10.63 -19.05
N PHE A 124 6.23 -10.42 -19.36
CA PHE A 124 5.15 -11.33 -19.04
C PHE A 124 4.57 -11.91 -20.33
N PRO A 125 4.06 -13.14 -20.31
CA PRO A 125 3.39 -13.69 -21.47
C PRO A 125 2.10 -12.92 -21.74
N GLU A 126 1.83 -12.61 -23.00
CA GLU A 126 0.57 -12.00 -23.45
C GLU A 126 -0.49 -13.09 -23.55
N ILE A 127 -1.28 -13.24 -22.49
CA ILE A 127 -2.34 -14.25 -22.38
C ILE A 127 -3.65 -13.54 -22.07
N GLU A 128 -4.72 -13.91 -22.77
CA GLU A 128 -6.04 -13.34 -22.51
C GLU A 128 -6.47 -13.61 -21.05
N GLY A 129 -6.97 -12.57 -20.39
CA GLY A 129 -7.37 -12.66 -18.99
C GLY A 129 -6.21 -12.64 -17.98
N VAL A 130 -4.97 -12.41 -18.43
CA VAL A 130 -3.79 -12.21 -17.58
C VAL A 130 -3.29 -10.77 -17.73
N LYS A 131 -2.96 -10.11 -16.62
CA LYS A 131 -2.31 -8.80 -16.63
C LYS A 131 -1.19 -8.74 -15.61
N PRO A 132 -0.05 -8.09 -15.90
CA PRO A 132 0.95 -7.79 -14.88
C PRO A 132 0.34 -7.02 -13.71
N LEU A 133 0.59 -7.50 -12.49
CA LEU A 133 -0.02 -6.89 -11.30
C LEU A 133 0.51 -5.47 -11.05
N VAL A 134 1.73 -5.18 -11.50
CA VAL A 134 2.32 -3.84 -11.46
C VAL A 134 1.54 -2.82 -12.30
N GLU A 135 0.92 -3.24 -13.41
CA GLU A 135 0.20 -2.34 -14.33
C GLU A 135 -1.16 -1.87 -13.78
N VAL A 136 -1.74 -2.62 -12.83
CA VAL A 136 -3.03 -2.24 -12.21
C VAL A 136 -2.86 -1.31 -11.01
N VAL A 137 -1.62 -0.99 -10.63
CA VAL A 137 -1.27 -0.10 -9.52
C VAL A 137 -0.70 1.21 -10.06
N LYS A 138 -1.45 2.30 -9.90
CA LYS A 138 -0.98 3.65 -10.26
C LYS A 138 -0.20 4.25 -9.10
N CYS A 139 0.91 4.93 -9.40
CA CYS A 139 1.74 5.61 -8.41
C CYS A 139 2.56 6.74 -9.06
N PRO A 140 3.12 7.67 -8.28
CA PRO A 140 4.13 8.61 -8.77
C PRO A 140 5.43 7.90 -9.20
N ASP A 141 6.13 8.47 -10.18
CA ASP A 141 7.36 7.89 -10.75
C ASP A 141 8.42 7.55 -9.68
N TRP A 142 8.58 8.42 -8.69
CA TRP A 142 9.54 8.21 -7.60
C TRP A 142 9.22 6.98 -6.74
N ALA A 143 7.94 6.59 -6.65
CA ALA A 143 7.48 5.43 -5.87
C ALA A 143 7.46 4.13 -6.69
N PHE A 144 7.54 4.23 -8.03
CA PHE A 144 7.48 3.08 -8.93
C PHE A 144 8.48 1.96 -8.61
N PRO A 145 9.74 2.22 -8.20
CA PRO A 145 10.66 1.15 -7.81
C PRO A 145 10.13 0.27 -6.66
N ALA A 146 9.44 0.85 -5.68
CA ALA A 146 8.84 0.10 -4.58
C ALA A 146 7.60 -0.69 -5.04
N VAL A 147 6.77 -0.10 -5.90
CA VAL A 147 5.64 -0.79 -6.54
C VAL A 147 6.16 -2.00 -7.33
N GLN A 148 7.20 -1.82 -8.14
CA GLN A 148 7.77 -2.91 -8.92
C GLN A 148 8.42 -4.00 -8.04
N GLN A 149 9.08 -3.65 -6.93
CA GLN A 149 9.63 -4.64 -6.01
C GLN A 149 8.55 -5.58 -5.43
N ILE A 150 7.38 -5.02 -5.10
CA ILE A 150 6.27 -5.76 -4.51
C ILE A 150 5.53 -6.52 -5.62
N PHE A 151 4.97 -5.79 -6.58
CA PHE A 151 4.00 -6.30 -7.56
C PHE A 151 4.64 -6.80 -8.86
N GLY A 152 5.87 -6.40 -9.17
CA GLY A 152 6.50 -6.69 -10.45
C GLY A 152 6.78 -8.15 -10.73
N ARG A 153 6.69 -9.05 -9.73
CA ARG A 153 6.95 -10.50 -9.94
C ARG A 153 5.68 -11.32 -10.21
N ALA A 154 4.53 -10.66 -10.31
CA ALA A 154 3.25 -11.33 -10.32
C ALA A 154 2.29 -10.81 -11.39
N VAL A 155 1.34 -11.66 -11.73
CA VAL A 155 0.22 -11.34 -12.63
C VAL A 155 -1.11 -11.54 -11.91
N VAL A 156 -2.12 -10.76 -12.30
CA VAL A 156 -3.51 -11.00 -11.95
C VAL A 156 -4.20 -11.78 -13.06
N CYS A 157 -4.97 -12.80 -12.71
CA CYS A 157 -5.71 -13.64 -13.64
C CYS A 157 -7.23 -13.51 -13.43
N SER A 158 -8.00 -13.65 -14.50
CA SER A 158 -9.46 -13.62 -14.49
C SER A 158 -10.11 -14.79 -13.77
N SER A 159 -9.40 -15.91 -13.59
CA SER A 159 -9.89 -17.10 -12.89
C SER A 159 -8.78 -17.85 -12.17
N MET A 160 -9.16 -18.62 -11.15
CA MET A 160 -8.21 -19.47 -10.40
C MET A 160 -7.57 -20.56 -11.25
N ARG A 161 -8.33 -21.14 -12.19
CA ARG A 161 -7.79 -22.13 -13.13
C ARG A 161 -6.66 -21.54 -13.99
N LEU A 162 -6.84 -20.30 -14.44
CA LEU A 162 -5.84 -19.58 -15.22
C LEU A 162 -4.61 -19.23 -14.36
N CYS A 163 -4.80 -18.86 -13.09
CA CYS A 163 -3.70 -18.71 -12.14
C CYS A 163 -2.82 -19.96 -12.08
N GLU A 164 -3.42 -21.12 -11.86
CA GLU A 164 -2.68 -22.38 -11.74
C GLU A 164 -1.94 -22.76 -13.03
N GLU A 165 -2.58 -22.56 -14.18
CA GLU A 165 -1.98 -22.81 -15.49
C GLU A 165 -0.74 -21.94 -15.70
N VAL A 166 -0.89 -20.62 -15.55
CA VAL A 166 0.19 -19.65 -15.77
C VAL A 166 1.33 -19.84 -14.77
N ALA A 167 1.02 -20.09 -13.50
CA ALA A 167 2.04 -20.36 -12.49
C ALA A 167 2.87 -21.59 -12.84
N ARG A 168 2.23 -22.64 -13.37
CA ARG A 168 2.88 -23.91 -13.75
C ARG A 168 3.68 -23.79 -15.04
N SER A 169 3.13 -23.17 -16.07
CA SER A 169 3.74 -23.11 -17.41
C SER A 169 4.85 -22.06 -17.51
N HIS A 170 4.70 -20.92 -16.83
CA HIS A 170 5.63 -19.79 -16.93
C HIS A 170 6.48 -19.56 -15.68
N GLY A 171 6.17 -20.22 -14.55
CA GLY A 171 6.95 -20.04 -13.31
C GLY A 171 6.81 -18.63 -12.72
N ILE A 172 5.62 -18.05 -12.81
CA ILE A 172 5.30 -16.69 -12.34
C ILE A 172 4.35 -16.78 -11.14
N ASP A 173 4.43 -15.84 -10.19
CA ASP A 173 3.43 -15.77 -9.13
C ASP A 173 2.12 -15.20 -9.70
N THR A 174 0.98 -15.82 -9.40
CA THR A 174 -0.32 -15.40 -9.93
C THR A 174 -1.29 -15.11 -8.79
N ILE A 175 -2.27 -14.26 -9.04
CA ILE A 175 -3.35 -13.98 -8.10
C ILE A 175 -4.70 -13.81 -8.83
N SER A 176 -5.78 -14.34 -8.27
CA SER A 176 -7.12 -14.13 -8.80
C SER A 176 -7.65 -12.73 -8.45
N LEU A 177 -8.72 -12.29 -9.11
CA LEU A 177 -9.42 -11.05 -8.74
C LEU A 177 -9.96 -11.06 -7.30
N GLU A 178 -10.24 -12.26 -6.76
CA GLU A 178 -10.75 -12.47 -5.40
C GLU A 178 -9.63 -12.48 -4.34
N GLY A 179 -8.36 -12.51 -4.76
CA GLY A 179 -7.21 -12.46 -3.86
C GLY A 179 -6.57 -13.81 -3.53
N ASP A 180 -6.96 -14.88 -4.20
CA ASP A 180 -6.34 -16.20 -4.07
C ASP A 180 -5.05 -16.28 -4.91
N ARG A 181 -3.97 -16.75 -4.31
CA ARG A 181 -2.63 -16.74 -4.88
C ARG A 181 -2.16 -18.15 -5.24
N VAL A 182 -1.49 -18.27 -6.38
CA VAL A 182 -0.65 -19.42 -6.70
C VAL A 182 0.78 -18.92 -6.88
N SER A 183 1.71 -19.43 -6.08
CA SER A 183 3.14 -19.12 -6.27
C SER A 183 3.68 -19.87 -7.48
N ARG A 184 4.79 -19.37 -8.05
CA ARG A 184 5.54 -20.07 -9.10
C ARG A 184 6.01 -21.49 -8.75
N ARG A 185 5.96 -21.86 -7.46
CA ARG A 185 6.32 -23.19 -6.95
C ARG A 185 5.08 -24.09 -6.75
N GLY A 186 3.91 -23.65 -7.19
CA GLY A 186 2.65 -24.38 -7.05
C GLY A 186 2.01 -24.30 -5.66
N VAL A 187 2.57 -23.52 -4.72
CA VAL A 187 1.91 -23.28 -3.42
C VAL A 187 0.68 -22.42 -3.64
N VAL A 188 -0.47 -22.94 -3.23
CA VAL A 188 -1.76 -22.24 -3.28
C VAL A 188 -2.04 -21.61 -1.93
N THR A 189 -2.47 -20.36 -1.91
CA THR A 189 -2.90 -19.63 -0.72
C THR A 189 -4.20 -18.94 -1.04
N GLY A 190 -5.27 -19.29 -0.33
CA GLY A 190 -6.59 -18.75 -0.60
C GLY A 190 -7.55 -18.98 0.55
N GLY A 191 -8.79 -18.55 0.37
CA GLY A 191 -9.87 -18.75 1.32
C GLY A 191 -10.78 -17.53 1.44
N TYR A 192 -11.75 -17.62 2.34
CA TYR A 192 -12.69 -16.52 2.54
C TYR A 192 -11.98 -15.31 3.16
N GLN A 193 -11.85 -14.24 2.38
CA GLN A 193 -11.47 -12.94 2.90
C GLN A 193 -12.74 -12.14 3.17
N ASP A 194 -12.96 -11.84 4.44
CA ASP A 194 -14.04 -10.95 4.86
C ASP A 194 -13.91 -9.62 4.11
N PRO A 195 -14.90 -9.22 3.28
CA PRO A 195 -14.87 -7.95 2.57
C PRO A 195 -14.72 -6.75 3.51
N GLN A 196 -15.12 -6.88 4.78
CA GLN A 196 -14.93 -5.85 5.79
C GLN A 196 -13.46 -5.67 6.21
N ARG A 197 -12.58 -6.62 5.86
CA ARG A 197 -11.12 -6.56 6.11
C ARG A 197 -10.33 -6.06 4.90
N LEU A 198 -10.88 -6.13 3.69
CA LEU A 198 -10.31 -5.59 2.45
C LEU A 198 -10.66 -4.10 2.28
N VAL A 199 -10.28 -3.32 3.27
CA VAL A 199 -10.69 -1.91 3.39
C VAL A 199 -9.50 -0.96 3.34
N ARG A 200 -8.25 -1.45 3.27
CA ARG A 200 -7.08 -0.59 3.39
C ARG A 200 -6.94 0.37 2.21
N LEU A 201 -7.11 -0.12 0.99
CA LEU A 201 -7.04 0.73 -0.21
C LEU A 201 -8.19 1.77 -0.25
N PRO A 202 -9.48 1.41 -0.07
CA PRO A 202 -10.56 2.41 0.00
C PRO A 202 -10.39 3.43 1.13
N LEU A 203 -9.95 3.00 2.32
CA LEU A 203 -9.73 3.91 3.44
C LEU A 203 -8.57 4.89 3.16
N ALA A 204 -7.50 4.43 2.51
CA ALA A 204 -6.41 5.31 2.13
C ALA A 204 -6.83 6.35 1.10
N GLU A 205 -7.62 5.95 0.10
CA GLU A 205 -8.19 6.89 -0.89
C GLU A 205 -9.09 7.93 -0.20
N ALA A 206 -9.93 7.53 0.75
CA ALA A 206 -10.81 8.44 1.49
C ALA A 206 -10.06 9.43 2.39
N ILE A 207 -8.84 9.12 2.82
CA ILE A 207 -8.00 10.03 3.62
C ILE A 207 -7.32 11.08 2.73
N LEU A 208 -7.10 10.77 1.45
CA LEU A 208 -6.37 11.61 0.50
C LEU A 208 -7.29 12.44 -0.41
N ALA A 209 -8.58 12.12 -0.45
CA ALA A 209 -9.62 12.84 -1.19
C ALA A 209 -9.99 14.17 -0.51
#